data_AF-A0A146RGJ2-F1
#
_entry.id   AF-A0A146RGJ2-F1
#
_cell.length_a   1.000
_cell.length_b   1.000
_cell.length_c   1.000
_cell.angle_alpha   90.00
_cell.angle_beta   90.00
_cell.angle_gamma   90.00
#
_symmetry.space_group_name_H-M   'P 1'
#
loop_
_entity.id
_entity.type
_entity.pdbx_description
1 polymer ?
#
loop_
_entity_poly.entity_id
_entity_poly.type
_entity_poly.pdbx_seq_one_letter_code
_entity_poly.pdbx_strand_id
1 'polypeptide(L)'
;MVALLQRWLRDAPRSATVRSAVLTASLFLIVSISLYPGLRSIGVLLHAVFTGSYVPGYHSVLLVNFPNEQAARDIGRSVMERRLAASVNILPRTFTMYYWKGEIQDASEILMLVKTKTSRIQDVVDYVRSIHPYANPEALSFPVGDGSQAYMKWMDDAVPDD
;
A
#
# COMPACT_ATOMS: atom_id res chain seq x y z
N MET A 1 30.56 37.20 6.01
CA MET A 1 29.77 36.15 5.34
C MET A 1 29.32 36.57 3.93
N VAL A 2 28.70 37.76 3.76
CA VAL A 2 28.23 38.28 2.45
C VAL A 2 29.36 38.51 1.43
N ALA A 3 30.51 39.04 1.86
CA ALA A 3 31.65 39.31 0.97
C ALA A 3 32.32 38.04 0.40
N LEU A 4 32.29 36.92 1.15
CA LEU A 4 32.80 35.62 0.69
C LEU A 4 31.86 35.00 -0.35
N LEU A 5 30.54 35.14 -0.17
CA LEU A 5 29.52 34.68 -1.11
C LEU A 5 29.62 35.44 -2.44
N GLN A 6 29.82 36.75 -2.39
CA GLN A 6 29.97 37.59 -3.59
C GLN A 6 31.27 37.32 -4.37
N ARG A 7 32.34 36.94 -3.66
CA ARG A 7 33.62 36.57 -4.29
C ARG A 7 33.52 35.22 -5.00
N TRP A 8 32.85 34.25 -4.36
CA TRP A 8 32.57 32.93 -4.95
C TRP A 8 31.70 33.02 -6.21
N LEU A 9 30.66 33.87 -6.21
CA LEU A 9 29.81 34.13 -7.39
C LEU A 9 30.56 34.80 -8.55
N ARG A 10 31.61 35.57 -8.25
CA ARG A 10 32.43 36.28 -9.24
C ARG A 10 33.46 35.35 -9.90
N ASP A 11 34.00 34.42 -9.11
CA ASP A 11 34.97 33.41 -9.52
C ASP A 11 34.32 32.12 -10.06
N ALA A 12 32.98 32.10 -10.14
CA ALA A 12 32.23 31.03 -10.78
C ALA A 12 32.71 30.87 -12.24
N PRO A 13 33.05 29.65 -12.68
CA PRO A 13 33.80 29.41 -13.90
C PRO A 13 33.02 29.88 -15.15
N ARG A 14 33.56 30.91 -15.82
CA ARG A 14 32.91 31.61 -16.94
C ARG A 14 32.95 30.82 -18.27
N SER A 15 33.77 29.78 -18.39
CA SER A 15 33.88 29.02 -19.64
C SER A 15 32.64 28.15 -19.87
N ALA A 16 32.14 28.14 -21.11
CA ALA A 16 30.97 27.36 -21.50
C ALA A 16 31.13 25.86 -21.16
N THR A 17 32.36 25.35 -21.23
CA THR A 17 32.72 23.97 -20.90
C THR A 17 32.44 23.62 -19.45
N VAL A 18 32.76 24.50 -18.50
CA VAL A 18 32.53 24.21 -17.07
C VAL A 18 31.05 24.33 -16.71
N ARG A 19 30.32 25.28 -17.31
CA ARG A 19 28.85 25.34 -17.18
C ARG A 19 28.18 24.08 -17.73
N SER A 20 28.63 23.60 -18.90
CA SER A 20 28.16 22.35 -19.49
C SER A 20 28.47 21.16 -18.59
N ALA A 21 29.69 21.06 -18.06
CA ALA A 21 30.11 19.99 -17.15
C ALA A 21 29.32 19.96 -15.82
N VAL A 22 29.03 21.14 -15.25
CA VAL A 22 28.20 21.24 -14.04
C VAL A 22 26.76 20.83 -14.33
N LEU A 23 26.19 21.23 -15.48
CA LEU A 23 24.84 20.84 -15.88
C LEU A 23 24.74 19.33 -16.13
N THR A 24 25.70 18.73 -16.84
CA THR A 24 25.70 17.28 -17.08
C THR A 24 25.89 16.49 -15.80
N ALA A 25 26.80 16.91 -14.90
CA ALA A 25 26.97 16.29 -13.60
C ALA A 25 25.71 16.41 -12.72
N SER A 26 25.04 17.57 -12.74
CA SER A 26 23.78 17.78 -12.02
C SER A 26 22.65 16.90 -12.57
N LEU A 27 22.52 16.81 -13.90
CA LEU A 27 21.53 15.95 -14.54
C LEU A 27 21.80 14.46 -14.22
N PHE A 28 23.06 14.03 -14.27
CA PHE A 28 23.46 12.67 -13.93
C PHE A 28 23.19 12.33 -12.46
N LEU A 29 23.44 13.29 -11.55
CA LEU A 29 23.11 13.16 -10.13
C LEU A 29 21.59 13.06 -9.92
N ILE A 30 20.79 13.92 -10.58
CA ILE A 30 19.32 13.87 -10.50
C ILE A 30 18.78 12.54 -11.04
N VAL A 31 19.29 12.05 -12.17
CA VAL A 31 18.91 10.75 -12.74
C VAL A 31 19.32 9.61 -11.82
N SER A 32 20.53 9.67 -11.24
CA SER A 32 21.00 8.64 -10.30
C SER A 32 20.19 8.62 -9.00
N ILE A 33 19.78 9.79 -8.50
CA ILE A 33 18.89 9.96 -7.34
C ILE A 33 17.48 9.47 -7.66
N SER A 34 16.93 9.76 -8.85
CA SER A 34 15.59 9.32 -9.24
C SER A 34 15.49 7.81 -9.52
N LEU A 35 16.61 7.17 -9.84
CA LEU A 35 16.72 5.71 -9.93
C LEU A 35 16.71 5.03 -8.56
N TYR A 36 16.93 5.78 -7.47
CA TYR A 36 16.84 5.24 -6.13
C TYR A 36 15.37 5.05 -5.71
N PRO A 37 14.91 3.83 -5.36
CA PRO A 37 13.50 3.55 -5.12
C PRO A 37 12.86 4.46 -4.06
N GLY A 38 13.59 4.77 -2.99
CA GLY A 38 13.09 5.64 -1.91
C GLY A 38 12.84 7.09 -2.36
N LEU A 39 13.72 7.65 -3.19
CA LEU A 39 13.58 9.01 -3.72
C LEU A 39 12.47 9.09 -4.75
N ARG A 40 12.27 8.02 -5.53
CA ARG A 40 11.13 7.89 -6.42
C ARG A 40 9.80 7.88 -5.66
N SER A 41 9.70 7.18 -4.53
CA SER A 41 8.49 7.18 -3.69
C SER A 41 8.18 8.56 -3.11
N ILE A 42 9.20 9.31 -2.68
CA ILE A 42 9.02 10.70 -2.23
C ILE A 42 8.48 11.56 -3.38
N GLY A 43 9.02 11.40 -4.59
CA GLY A 43 8.52 12.11 -5.78
C GLY A 43 7.04 11.81 -6.08
N VAL A 44 6.62 10.54 -5.97
CA VAL A 44 5.23 10.13 -6.15
C VAL A 44 4.33 10.72 -5.07
N LEU A 45 4.76 10.69 -3.80
CA LEU A 45 4.01 11.26 -2.69
C LEU A 45 3.84 12.78 -2.86
N LEU A 46 4.93 13.50 -3.16
CA LEU A 46 4.88 14.95 -3.39
C LEU A 46 3.96 15.27 -4.56
N HIS A 47 4.09 14.55 -5.68
CA HIS A 47 3.21 14.72 -6.82
C HIS A 47 1.75 14.53 -6.43
N ALA A 48 1.41 13.43 -5.74
CA ALA A 48 0.06 13.16 -5.27
C ALA A 48 -0.50 14.26 -4.37
N VAL A 49 0.32 14.79 -3.45
CA VAL A 49 -0.06 15.93 -2.58
C VAL A 49 -0.33 17.19 -3.40
N PHE A 50 0.50 17.49 -4.41
CA PHE A 50 0.33 18.70 -5.24
C PHE A 50 -0.83 18.59 -6.22
N THR A 51 -1.05 17.41 -6.81
CA THR A 51 -2.10 17.19 -7.81
C THR A 51 -3.44 16.77 -7.19
N GLY A 52 -3.48 16.53 -5.88
CA GLY A 52 -4.63 15.93 -5.21
C GLY A 52 -4.92 14.51 -5.69
N SER A 53 -3.93 13.82 -6.26
CA SER A 53 -4.08 12.45 -6.73
C SER A 53 -3.96 11.46 -5.57
N TYR A 54 -4.46 10.24 -5.77
CA TYR A 54 -4.38 9.18 -4.78
C TYR A 54 -2.92 8.81 -4.46
N VAL A 55 -2.64 8.49 -3.19
CA VAL A 55 -1.33 8.03 -2.73
C VAL A 55 -1.28 6.50 -2.81
N PRO A 56 -0.43 5.91 -3.68
CA PRO A 56 -0.33 4.46 -3.81
C PRO A 56 0.03 3.79 -2.48
N GLY A 57 -0.66 2.70 -2.16
CA GLY A 57 -0.46 1.93 -0.93
C GLY A 57 -1.12 2.51 0.32
N TYR A 58 -1.88 3.60 0.22
CA TYR A 58 -2.64 4.14 1.36
C TYR A 58 -3.79 3.22 1.80
N HIS A 59 -4.43 2.56 0.83
CA HIS A 59 -5.39 1.48 1.06
C HIS A 59 -4.80 0.12 0.67
N SER A 60 -5.39 -0.94 1.21
CA SER A 60 -5.01 -2.32 0.94
C SER A 60 -6.23 -3.23 0.79
N VAL A 61 -6.04 -4.32 0.03
CA VAL A 61 -6.98 -5.44 -0.02
C VAL A 61 -6.38 -6.60 0.75
N LEU A 62 -7.05 -7.07 1.79
CA LEU A 62 -6.69 -8.25 2.56
C LEU A 62 -7.49 -9.45 2.05
N LEU A 63 -6.78 -10.50 1.64
CA LEU A 63 -7.33 -11.81 1.32
C LEU A 63 -7.32 -12.68 2.58
N VAL A 64 -8.46 -13.28 2.90
CA VAL A 64 -8.60 -14.23 4.02
C VAL A 64 -9.39 -15.46 3.57
N ASN A 65 -8.95 -16.66 3.94
CA ASN A 65 -9.68 -17.90 3.67
C ASN A 65 -10.55 -18.33 4.87
N PHE A 66 -11.66 -19.03 4.59
CA PHE A 66 -12.59 -19.53 5.59
C PHE A 66 -13.04 -20.95 5.25
N PRO A 67 -13.33 -21.79 6.27
CA PRO A 67 -13.77 -23.17 6.06
C PRO A 67 -15.16 -23.30 5.42
N ASN A 68 -16.02 -22.28 5.55
CA ASN A 68 -17.36 -22.28 5.02
C ASN A 68 -17.94 -20.86 4.90
N GLU A 69 -19.06 -20.76 4.20
CA GLU A 69 -19.69 -19.48 3.87
C GLU A 69 -20.25 -18.76 5.10
N GLN A 70 -20.76 -19.52 6.08
CA GLN A 70 -21.30 -18.95 7.30
C GLN A 70 -20.22 -18.24 8.10
N ALA A 71 -19.06 -18.87 8.30
CA ALA A 71 -17.92 -18.27 8.98
C ALA A 71 -17.44 -16.98 8.28
N ALA A 72 -17.33 -16.99 6.94
CA ALA A 72 -16.95 -15.81 6.17
C ALA A 72 -17.98 -14.67 6.32
N ARG A 73 -19.28 -14.99 6.30
CA ARG A 73 -20.36 -13.99 6.44
C ARG A 73 -20.41 -13.39 7.84
N ASP A 74 -20.30 -14.21 8.88
CA ASP A 74 -20.38 -13.76 10.27
C ASP A 74 -19.16 -12.89 10.64
N ILE A 75 -17.96 -13.37 10.30
CA ILE A 75 -16.72 -12.63 10.55
C ILE A 75 -16.66 -11.37 9.68
N GLY A 76 -17.01 -11.46 8.40
CA GLY A 76 -17.07 -10.32 7.50
C GLY A 76 -18.04 -9.24 8.01
N ARG A 77 -19.23 -9.64 8.50
CA ARG A 77 -20.17 -8.71 9.14
C ARG A 77 -19.58 -8.06 10.38
N SER A 78 -18.93 -8.83 11.25
CA SER A 78 -18.40 -8.28 12.50
C SER A 78 -17.22 -7.31 12.27
N VAL A 79 -16.35 -7.59 11.30
CA VAL A 79 -15.29 -6.66 10.85
C VAL A 79 -15.88 -5.32 10.39
N MET A 80 -16.97 -5.37 9.60
CA MET A 80 -17.66 -4.18 9.10
C MET A 80 -18.38 -3.41 10.21
N GLU A 81 -19.06 -4.08 11.13
CA GLU A 81 -19.75 -3.46 12.28
C GLU A 81 -18.79 -2.70 13.19
N ARG A 82 -17.55 -3.19 13.31
CA ARG A 82 -16.46 -2.53 14.05
C ARG A 82 -15.77 -1.43 13.25
N ARG A 83 -16.19 -1.18 12.01
CA ARG A 83 -15.55 -0.24 11.08
C ARG A 83 -14.07 -0.49 10.86
N LEU A 84 -13.63 -1.75 10.93
CA LEU A 84 -12.24 -2.12 10.61
C LEU A 84 -12.02 -2.25 9.10
N ALA A 85 -13.09 -2.34 8.32
CA ALA A 85 -13.06 -2.39 6.87
C ALA A 85 -14.18 -1.55 6.25
N ALA A 86 -13.90 -1.01 5.06
CA ALA A 86 -14.88 -0.25 4.29
C ALA A 86 -15.81 -1.19 3.51
N SER A 87 -15.29 -2.30 2.99
CA SER A 87 -16.07 -3.31 2.29
C SER A 87 -15.46 -4.70 2.38
N VAL A 88 -16.32 -5.72 2.23
CA VAL A 88 -15.93 -7.12 2.10
C VAL A 88 -16.61 -7.73 0.87
N ASN A 89 -15.86 -8.48 0.08
CA ASN A 89 -16.42 -9.35 -0.96
C ASN A 89 -16.17 -10.80 -0.58
N ILE A 90 -17.23 -11.61 -0.59
CA ILE A 90 -17.15 -13.04 -0.30
C ILE A 90 -17.29 -13.79 -1.62
N LEU A 91 -16.26 -14.56 -1.97
CA LEU A 91 -16.23 -15.37 -3.18
C LEU A 91 -16.67 -16.79 -2.81
N PRO A 92 -17.84 -17.25 -3.30
CA PRO A 92 -18.34 -18.56 -2.93
C PRO A 92 -17.53 -19.68 -3.59
N ARG A 93 -17.40 -20.80 -2.87
CA ARG A 93 -16.92 -22.10 -3.34
C ARG A 93 -15.59 -22.05 -4.11
N THR A 94 -14.51 -21.80 -3.38
CA THR A 94 -13.14 -21.97 -3.91
C THR A 94 -12.60 -23.36 -3.56
N PHE A 95 -11.62 -23.82 -4.35
CA PHE A 95 -10.86 -25.03 -4.06
C PHE A 95 -9.42 -24.63 -3.77
N THR A 96 -8.91 -25.08 -2.63
CA THR A 96 -7.56 -24.81 -2.16
C THR A 96 -6.80 -26.13 -2.12
N MET A 97 -5.66 -26.19 -2.83
CA MET A 97 -4.71 -27.29 -2.73
C MET A 97 -3.50 -26.84 -1.92
N TYR A 98 -3.09 -27.61 -0.93
CA TYR A 98 -1.95 -27.27 -0.08
C TYR A 98 -1.19 -28.50 0.39
N TYR A 99 0.06 -28.32 0.79
CA TYR A 99 0.85 -29.39 1.39
C TYR A 99 0.58 -29.50 2.89
N TRP A 100 0.27 -30.71 3.34
CA TRP A 100 0.17 -31.03 4.75
C TRP A 100 0.78 -32.40 5.03
N LYS A 101 1.73 -32.45 5.98
CA LYS A 101 2.45 -33.67 6.37
C LYS A 101 3.05 -34.46 5.19
N GLY A 102 3.51 -33.74 4.15
CA GLY A 102 4.16 -34.33 2.97
C GLY A 102 3.20 -34.77 1.87
N GLU A 103 1.89 -34.61 2.05
CA GLU A 103 0.87 -34.95 1.05
C GLU A 103 0.15 -33.69 0.55
N ILE A 104 -0.36 -33.74 -0.68
CA ILE A 104 -1.25 -32.70 -1.21
C ILE A 104 -2.64 -32.98 -0.65
N GLN A 105 -3.23 -31.94 -0.05
CA GLN A 105 -4.60 -31.94 0.45
C GLN A 105 -5.47 -31.03 -0.41
N ASP A 106 -6.71 -31.44 -0.62
CA ASP A 106 -7.76 -30.65 -1.24
C ASP A 106 -8.74 -30.18 -0.18
N ALA A 107 -9.07 -28.89 -0.18
CA ALA A 107 -10.11 -28.31 0.66
C ALA A 107 -11.06 -27.44 -0.16
N SER A 108 -12.35 -27.48 0.18
CA SER A 108 -13.30 -26.47 -0.26
C SER A 108 -13.29 -25.34 0.76
N GLU A 109 -13.04 -24.13 0.29
CA GLU A 109 -12.93 -22.94 1.14
C GLU A 109 -13.75 -21.79 0.55
N ILE A 110 -13.78 -20.70 1.30
CA ILE A 110 -14.37 -19.44 0.89
C ILE A 110 -13.30 -18.36 1.01
N LEU A 111 -13.09 -17.58 -0.04
CA LEU A 111 -12.19 -16.45 -0.01
C LEU A 111 -12.96 -15.17 0.27
N MET A 112 -12.46 -14.37 1.19
CA MET A 112 -12.95 -13.02 1.47
C MET A 112 -11.89 -12.00 1.10
N LEU A 113 -12.30 -10.96 0.37
CA LEU A 113 -11.49 -9.80 0.05
C LEU A 113 -11.98 -8.60 0.85
N VAL A 114 -11.22 -8.20 1.86
CA VAL A 114 -11.50 -7.07 2.74
C VAL A 114 -10.77 -5.84 2.22
N LYS A 115 -11.46 -4.72 2.01
CA LYS A 115 -10.84 -3.45 1.62
C LYS A 115 -10.85 -2.49 2.79
N THR A 116 -9.68 -2.00 3.15
CA THR A 116 -9.48 -1.11 4.29
C THR A 116 -8.25 -0.22 4.08
N LYS A 117 -8.01 0.70 5.01
CA LYS A 117 -6.76 1.47 5.09
C LYS A 117 -5.60 0.54 5.38
N THR A 118 -4.45 0.76 4.74
CA THR A 118 -3.25 -0.06 4.97
C THR A 118 -2.83 -0.04 6.44
N SER A 119 -3.03 1.08 7.14
CA SER A 119 -2.77 1.21 8.58
C SER A 119 -3.62 0.27 9.46
N ARG A 120 -4.80 -0.18 8.98
CA ARG A 120 -5.75 -1.02 9.72
C ARG A 120 -5.60 -2.51 9.44
N ILE A 121 -4.70 -2.91 8.54
CA ILE A 121 -4.56 -4.31 8.15
C ILE A 121 -4.26 -5.19 9.36
N GLN A 122 -3.36 -4.76 10.25
CA GLN A 122 -3.00 -5.55 11.42
C GLN A 122 -4.18 -5.68 12.40
N ASP A 123 -4.94 -4.61 12.61
CA ASP A 123 -6.16 -4.63 13.44
C ASP A 123 -7.18 -5.64 12.89
N VAL A 124 -7.39 -5.66 11.58
CA VAL A 124 -8.28 -6.64 10.93
C VAL A 124 -7.76 -8.06 11.10
N VAL A 125 -6.46 -8.29 10.86
CA VAL A 125 -5.84 -9.62 10.98
C VAL A 125 -5.95 -10.16 12.40
N ASP A 126 -5.62 -9.34 13.40
CA ASP A 126 -5.68 -9.75 14.80
C ASP A 126 -7.12 -10.02 15.25
N TYR A 127 -8.06 -9.17 14.82
CA TYR A 127 -9.46 -9.40 15.11
C TYR A 127 -10.00 -10.68 14.47
N VAL A 128 -9.76 -10.87 13.17
CA VAL A 128 -10.15 -12.09 12.44
C VAL A 128 -9.58 -13.31 13.14
N ARG A 129 -8.26 -13.33 13.41
CA ARG A 129 -7.59 -14.45 14.09
C ARG A 129 -8.22 -14.80 15.45
N SER A 130 -8.70 -13.80 16.20
CA SER A 130 -9.32 -14.03 17.52
C SER A 130 -10.64 -14.81 17.47
N ILE A 131 -11.34 -14.79 16.33
CA ILE A 131 -12.65 -15.42 16.16
C ILE A 131 -12.67 -16.47 15.02
N HIS A 132 -11.55 -16.65 14.32
CA HIS A 132 -11.46 -17.54 13.19
C HIS A 132 -11.48 -19.02 13.62
N PRO A 133 -12.19 -19.92 12.90
CA PRO A 133 -12.21 -21.35 13.24
C PRO A 133 -10.83 -22.04 13.15
N TYR A 134 -10.00 -21.60 12.22
CA TYR A 134 -8.62 -22.07 12.10
C TYR A 134 -7.70 -21.33 13.06
N ALA A 135 -6.76 -22.06 13.67
CA ALA A 135 -5.74 -21.47 14.54
C ALA A 135 -4.78 -20.51 13.79
N ASN A 136 -4.55 -20.76 12.50
CA ASN A 136 -3.72 -19.92 11.64
C ASN A 136 -4.40 -19.75 10.27
N PRO A 137 -5.36 -18.81 10.14
CA PRO A 137 -5.98 -18.51 8.86
C PRO A 137 -4.96 -17.92 7.88
N GLU A 138 -5.19 -18.13 6.58
CA GLU A 138 -4.51 -17.35 5.56
C GLU A 138 -4.96 -15.89 5.67
N ALA A 139 -4.00 -14.96 5.70
CA ALA A 139 -4.26 -13.53 5.72
C ALA A 139 -3.15 -12.79 4.96
N LEU A 140 -3.42 -12.39 3.72
CA LEU A 140 -2.43 -11.77 2.82
C LEU A 140 -2.93 -10.40 2.34
N SER A 141 -2.13 -9.35 2.56
CA SER A 141 -2.48 -7.99 2.16
C SER A 141 -1.77 -7.57 0.87
N PHE A 142 -2.52 -6.94 -0.03
CA PHE A 142 -2.02 -6.36 -1.28
C PHE A 142 -2.26 -4.85 -1.28
N PRO A 143 -1.23 -4.01 -1.43
CA PRO A 143 -1.40 -2.56 -1.47
C PRO A 143 -2.15 -2.14 -2.74
N VAL A 144 -3.10 -1.22 -2.59
CA VAL A 144 -3.83 -0.63 -3.71
C VAL A 144 -2.97 0.44 -4.35
N GLY A 145 -2.56 0.21 -5.61
CA GLY A 145 -1.73 1.13 -6.37
C GLY A 145 -2.48 2.38 -6.87
N ASP A 146 -3.74 2.22 -7.28
CA ASP A 146 -4.57 3.31 -7.81
C ASP A 146 -6.07 2.94 -7.74
N GLY A 147 -6.94 3.93 -7.98
CA GLY A 147 -8.36 3.73 -8.22
C GLY A 147 -9.16 5.02 -8.22
N SER A 148 -10.50 4.89 -8.23
CA SER A 148 -11.39 6.07 -8.26
C SER A 148 -11.26 6.90 -6.99
N GLN A 149 -10.94 8.19 -7.13
CA GLN A 149 -10.80 9.12 -6.00
C GLN A 149 -12.07 9.16 -5.12
N ALA A 150 -13.25 9.15 -5.73
CA ALA A 150 -14.52 9.13 -5.00
C ALA A 150 -14.67 7.86 -4.17
N TYR A 151 -14.23 6.71 -4.70
CA TYR A 151 -14.26 5.45 -3.98
C TYR A 151 -13.25 5.43 -2.83
N MET A 152 -12.02 5.91 -3.05
CA MET A 152 -10.99 6.00 -2.01
C MET A 152 -11.46 6.89 -0.86
N LYS A 153 -12.03 8.06 -1.17
CA LYS A 153 -12.61 8.96 -0.16
C LYS A 153 -13.73 8.29 0.63
N TRP A 154 -14.62 7.55 -0.04
CA TRP A 154 -15.66 6.81 0.65
C TRP A 154 -15.09 5.74 1.60
N MET A 155 -14.00 5.07 1.22
CA MET A 155 -13.33 4.11 2.12
C MET A 155 -12.74 4.81 3.35
N ASP A 156 -12.19 6.00 3.19
CA ASP A 156 -11.70 6.82 4.30
C ASP A 156 -12.81 7.19 5.28
N ASP A 157 -13.96 7.62 4.74
CA ASP A 157 -15.13 8.00 5.55
C ASP A 157 -15.75 6.77 6.27
N ALA A 158 -15.70 5.60 5.63
CA ALA A 158 -16.22 4.35 6.18
C ALA A 158 -15.36 3.77 7.31
N VAL A 159 -14.04 4.01 7.28
CA VAL A 159 -13.05 3.53 8.25
C VAL A 159 -12.34 4.73 8.88
N PRO A 160 -12.90 5.31 9.95
CA PRO A 160 -12.30 6.47 10.63
C PRO A 160 -10.89 6.17 11.13
N ASP A 161 -10.04 7.19 11.17
CA ASP A 161 -8.82 7.15 11.98
C ASP A 161 -9.27 7.35 13.44
N ASP A 162 -8.92 6.43 14.34
CA ASP A 162 -9.30 6.50 15.76
C ASP A 162 -8.74 7.77 16.43
#